data_AF-M7Y8Z3-F1
#
_entry.id   AF-M7Y8Z3-F1
#
_cell.length_a   1.000
_cell.length_b   1.000
_cell.length_c   1.000
_cell.angle_alpha   90.00
_cell.angle_beta   90.00
_cell.angle_gamma   90.00
#
_symmetry.space_group_name_H-M   'P 1'
#
loop_
_entity.id
_entity.type
_entity.pdbx_description
1 polymer ?
#
loop_
_entity_poly.entity_id
_entity_poly.type
_entity_poly.pdbx_seq_one_letter_code
_entity_poly.pdbx_strand_id
1 'polypeptide(L)'
;MVMPFSDEVANQNYEHSIRPICDTFYLEVRRADEIFSTSPIYDDIVKEIQEASIVIVDITNKNPNVFYELGMAHTLKQGRTIMVTKDGLKDMPFDIAHFRIIPYENTIAGKVKFEKQLSSTLTNLLSDRKETFKDEFELTFEIFLSSGKHSDLFGLIGLKKYKGTINKFDRIHMEGKYPDGESTNKSVSAENSFKTMKKLGYIKFENDIVMLTEKGNAFVDFLIGKDVDCYQLNDQVFVDNYVPLFERRGEKNHS
;
A
#
# COMPACT_ATOMS: atom_id res chain seq x y z
N MET A 1 8.02 -12.94 -10.02
CA MET A 1 7.97 -12.71 -11.47
C MET A 1 8.20 -14.03 -12.16
N VAL A 2 7.38 -14.29 -13.17
CA VAL A 2 7.42 -15.49 -14.01
C VAL A 2 7.79 -15.05 -15.43
N MET A 3 8.78 -15.68 -16.06
CA MET A 3 9.26 -15.26 -17.39
C MET A 3 10.06 -16.35 -18.13
N PRO A 4 10.17 -16.28 -19.48
CA PRO A 4 11.05 -17.17 -20.24
C PRO A 4 12.52 -16.84 -19.98
N PHE A 5 13.26 -17.79 -19.43
CA PHE A 5 14.66 -17.61 -19.04
C PHE A 5 15.61 -17.28 -20.21
N SER A 6 15.42 -17.92 -21.36
CA SER A 6 16.35 -17.86 -22.48
C SER A 6 16.17 -16.64 -23.38
N ASP A 7 15.25 -15.72 -23.06
CA ASP A 7 14.98 -14.55 -23.89
C ASP A 7 15.74 -13.32 -23.36
N GLU A 8 16.73 -12.87 -24.13
CA GLU A 8 17.58 -11.73 -23.77
C GLU A 8 16.79 -10.42 -23.62
N VAL A 9 15.77 -10.21 -24.46
CA VAL A 9 14.96 -8.99 -24.42
C VAL A 9 14.07 -8.97 -23.19
N ALA A 10 13.47 -10.11 -22.83
CA ALA A 10 12.72 -10.25 -21.59
C ALA A 10 13.60 -10.02 -20.35
N ASN A 11 14.83 -10.56 -20.35
CA ASN A 11 15.81 -10.32 -19.29
C ASN A 11 16.21 -8.84 -19.18
N GLN A 12 16.45 -8.16 -20.31
CA GLN A 12 16.73 -6.72 -20.31
C GLN A 12 15.53 -5.91 -19.80
N ASN A 13 14.31 -6.27 -20.19
CA ASN A 13 13.09 -5.60 -19.70
C ASN A 13 12.89 -5.81 -18.20
N TYR A 14 13.21 -7.00 -17.69
CA TYR A 14 13.23 -7.28 -16.25
C TYR A 14 14.20 -6.36 -15.51
N GLU A 15 15.47 -6.35 -15.89
CA GLU A 15 16.54 -5.64 -15.18
C GLU A 15 16.43 -4.10 -15.31
N HIS A 16 15.99 -3.60 -16.47
CA HIS A 16 16.08 -2.17 -16.79
C HIS A 16 14.74 -1.42 -16.77
N SER A 17 13.62 -2.14 -16.60
CA SER A 17 12.29 -1.55 -16.53
C SER A 17 11.50 -2.08 -15.34
N ILE A 18 11.22 -3.39 -15.29
CA ILE A 18 10.29 -3.97 -14.29
C ILE A 18 10.85 -3.83 -12.88
N ARG A 19 12.08 -4.28 -12.63
CA ARG A 19 12.70 -4.21 -11.30
C ARG A 19 12.83 -2.74 -10.83
N PRO A 20 13.41 -1.80 -11.61
CA PRO A 20 13.45 -0.40 -11.22
C PRO A 20 12.07 0.22 -10.92
N ILE A 21 11.04 -0.12 -11.70
CA ILE A 21 9.68 0.37 -11.44
C ILE A 21 9.17 -0.19 -10.11
N CYS A 22 9.22 -1.50 -9.90
CA CYS A 22 8.77 -2.11 -8.66
C CYS A 22 9.47 -1.51 -7.43
N ASP A 23 10.77 -1.19 -7.53
CA ASP A 23 11.51 -0.52 -6.46
C ASP A 23 10.91 0.86 -6.11
N THR A 24 10.44 1.64 -7.10
CA THR A 24 9.75 2.91 -6.83
C THR A 24 8.43 2.75 -6.08
N PHE A 25 7.83 1.56 -6.14
CA PHE A 25 6.62 1.18 -5.40
C PHE A 25 6.94 0.42 -4.10
N TYR A 26 8.21 0.33 -3.69
CA TYR A 26 8.68 -0.42 -2.52
C TYR A 26 8.32 -1.92 -2.56
N LEU A 27 8.26 -2.50 -3.76
CA LEU A 27 7.98 -3.92 -3.96
C LEU A 27 9.28 -4.70 -4.15
N GLU A 28 9.47 -5.75 -3.37
CA GLU A 28 10.53 -6.73 -3.60
C GLU A 28 10.15 -7.62 -4.80
N VAL A 29 11.03 -7.70 -5.81
CA VAL A 29 10.80 -8.54 -6.98
C VAL A 29 11.61 -9.83 -6.89
N ARG A 30 10.92 -10.94 -6.58
CA ARG A 30 11.51 -12.29 -6.62
C ARG A 30 11.29 -12.95 -7.98
N ARG A 31 12.33 -13.52 -8.57
CA ARG A 31 12.23 -14.30 -9.82
C ARG A 31 12.02 -15.77 -9.48
N ALA A 32 11.03 -16.41 -10.10
CA ALA A 32 10.64 -17.79 -9.76
C ALA A 32 11.76 -18.83 -10.00
N ASP A 33 12.69 -18.53 -10.90
CA ASP A 33 13.82 -19.39 -11.29
C ASP A 33 15.12 -19.13 -10.51
N GLU A 34 15.23 -18.04 -9.73
CA GLU A 34 16.38 -17.82 -8.82
C GLU A 34 16.31 -18.74 -7.58
N ILE A 35 15.20 -19.44 -7.41
CA ILE A 35 14.91 -20.34 -6.29
C ILE A 35 15.48 -21.72 -6.63
N PHE A 36 16.80 -21.83 -6.60
CA PHE A 36 17.50 -23.11 -6.65
C PHE A 36 17.31 -23.85 -5.32
N SER A 37 16.19 -24.54 -5.17
CA SER A 37 15.88 -25.41 -4.06
C SER A 37 15.89 -26.88 -4.51
N THR A 38 16.24 -27.78 -3.59
CA THR A 38 16.37 -29.24 -3.82
C THR A 38 15.03 -29.98 -3.75
N SER A 39 13.93 -29.25 -3.51
CA SER A 39 12.54 -29.73 -3.55
C SER A 39 12.01 -29.78 -4.98
N PRO A 40 10.91 -30.52 -5.27
CA PRO A 40 10.26 -30.42 -6.56
C PRO A 40 9.86 -28.96 -6.81
N ILE A 41 10.49 -28.36 -7.82
CA ILE A 41 10.38 -26.95 -8.28
C ILE A 41 8.95 -26.39 -8.21
N TYR A 42 7.95 -27.25 -8.37
CA TYR A 42 6.53 -26.94 -8.30
C TYR A 42 6.07 -26.34 -6.96
N ASP A 43 6.38 -26.95 -5.82
CA ASP A 43 5.83 -26.52 -4.52
C ASP A 43 6.34 -25.13 -4.12
N ASP A 44 7.60 -24.84 -4.45
CA ASP A 44 8.22 -23.53 -4.21
C ASP A 44 7.58 -22.45 -5.09
N ILE A 45 7.31 -22.74 -6.37
CA ILE A 45 6.61 -21.81 -7.26
C ILE A 45 5.18 -21.55 -6.77
N VAL A 46 4.44 -22.59 -6.39
CA VAL A 46 3.09 -22.45 -5.82
C VAL A 46 3.13 -21.51 -4.61
N LYS A 47 4.06 -21.77 -3.68
CA LYS A 47 4.22 -20.99 -2.46
C LYS A 47 4.54 -19.52 -2.75
N GLU A 48 5.49 -19.25 -3.63
CA GLU A 48 5.86 -17.87 -3.99
C GLU A 48 4.72 -17.13 -4.69
N ILE A 49 4.01 -17.80 -5.60
CA ILE A 49 2.81 -17.24 -6.22
C ILE A 49 1.75 -16.95 -5.15
N GLN A 50 1.58 -17.83 -4.17
CA GLN A 50 0.62 -17.67 -3.09
C GLN A 50 1.01 -16.56 -2.11
N GLU A 51 2.30 -16.36 -1.83
CA GLU A 51 2.80 -15.31 -0.93
C GLU A 51 2.91 -13.94 -1.61
N ALA A 52 3.05 -13.89 -2.93
CA ALA A 52 3.21 -12.66 -3.68
C ALA A 52 2.03 -11.68 -3.53
N SER A 53 2.33 -10.39 -3.38
CA SER A 53 1.30 -9.35 -3.43
C SER A 53 0.74 -9.15 -4.84
N ILE A 54 1.61 -9.21 -5.85
CA ILE A 54 1.29 -9.07 -7.28
C ILE A 54 2.15 -10.06 -8.05
N VAL A 55 1.59 -10.71 -9.06
CA VAL A 55 2.34 -11.59 -9.96
C VAL A 55 2.48 -10.94 -11.32
N ILE A 56 3.72 -10.64 -11.73
CA ILE A 56 4.02 -10.21 -13.10
C ILE A 56 4.47 -11.44 -13.88
N VAL A 57 3.81 -11.69 -15.02
CA VAL A 57 4.07 -12.83 -15.90
C VAL A 57 4.43 -12.31 -17.29
N ASP A 58 5.66 -12.60 -17.73
CA ASP A 58 6.12 -12.31 -19.07
C ASP A 58 5.85 -13.51 -19.99
N ILE A 59 4.85 -13.39 -20.85
CA ILE A 59 4.39 -14.47 -21.74
C ILE A 59 5.09 -14.49 -23.10
N THR A 60 6.22 -13.80 -23.21
CA THR A 60 7.06 -13.75 -24.41
C THR A 60 7.41 -15.15 -24.95
N ASN A 61 7.40 -15.27 -26.28
CA ASN A 61 7.60 -16.51 -27.04
C ASN A 61 6.57 -17.61 -26.76
N LYS A 62 5.49 -17.31 -26.02
CA LYS A 62 4.42 -18.27 -25.70
C LYS A 62 4.97 -19.55 -25.05
N ASN A 63 5.90 -19.37 -24.10
CA ASN A 63 6.55 -20.48 -23.42
C ASN A 63 5.52 -21.33 -22.63
N PRO A 64 5.39 -22.64 -22.90
CA PRO A 64 4.40 -23.49 -22.22
C PRO A 64 4.55 -23.54 -20.70
N ASN A 65 5.78 -23.47 -20.18
CA ASN A 65 6.02 -23.48 -18.73
C ASN A 65 5.46 -22.21 -18.09
N VAL A 66 5.68 -21.07 -18.72
CA VAL A 66 5.13 -19.78 -18.27
C VAL A 66 3.60 -19.79 -18.31
N PHE A 67 2.99 -20.42 -19.31
CA PHE A 67 1.53 -20.54 -19.37
C PHE A 67 0.95 -21.40 -18.26
N TYR A 68 1.68 -22.45 -17.85
CA TYR A 68 1.28 -23.27 -16.72
C TYR A 68 1.28 -22.44 -15.42
N GLU A 69 2.36 -21.68 -15.17
CA GLU A 69 2.48 -20.78 -14.02
C GLU A 69 1.48 -19.61 -14.08
N LEU A 70 1.15 -19.12 -15.28
CA LEU A 70 0.08 -18.14 -15.49
C LEU A 70 -1.28 -18.67 -15.04
N GLY A 71 -1.60 -19.93 -15.38
CA GLY A 71 -2.83 -20.58 -14.94
C GLY A 71 -2.92 -20.68 -13.42
N MET A 72 -1.81 -20.99 -12.76
CA MET A 72 -1.71 -20.98 -11.30
C MET A 72 -1.89 -19.56 -10.73
N ALA A 73 -1.22 -18.57 -11.30
CA ALA A 73 -1.34 -17.17 -10.87
C ALA A 73 -2.77 -16.64 -11.01
N HIS A 74 -3.47 -16.96 -12.11
CA HIS A 74 -4.87 -16.58 -12.30
C HIS A 74 -5.80 -17.22 -11.26
N THR A 75 -5.47 -18.44 -10.80
CA THR A 75 -6.26 -19.15 -9.80
C THR A 75 -5.98 -18.63 -8.38
N LEU A 76 -4.70 -18.45 -8.03
CA LEU A 76 -4.26 -18.10 -6.67
C LEU A 76 -4.24 -16.59 -6.39
N LYS A 77 -4.11 -15.77 -7.44
CA LYS A 77 -3.96 -14.30 -7.36
C LYS A 77 -4.91 -13.60 -8.33
N GLN A 78 -6.18 -14.01 -8.29
CA GLN A 78 -7.23 -13.42 -9.11
C GLN A 78 -7.25 -11.89 -8.97
N GLY A 79 -7.23 -11.19 -10.09
CA GLY A 79 -7.22 -9.72 -10.12
C GLY A 79 -5.87 -9.06 -9.76
N ARG A 80 -4.84 -9.83 -9.39
CA ARG A 80 -3.49 -9.34 -9.05
C ARG A 80 -2.38 -9.90 -9.94
N THR A 81 -2.74 -10.39 -11.13
CA THR A 81 -1.80 -10.85 -12.15
C THR A 81 -1.67 -9.82 -13.26
N ILE A 82 -0.44 -9.42 -13.57
CA ILE A 82 -0.09 -8.53 -14.69
C ILE A 82 0.59 -9.37 -15.76
N MET A 83 0.06 -9.34 -16.98
CA MET A 83 0.67 -10.02 -18.13
C MET A 83 1.44 -9.01 -18.98
N VAL A 84 2.66 -9.35 -19.37
CA VAL A 84 3.52 -8.54 -20.25
C VAL A 84 4.06 -9.38 -21.40
N THR A 85 4.37 -8.77 -22.55
CA THR A 85 4.93 -9.52 -23.70
C THR A 85 5.69 -8.61 -24.65
N LYS A 86 6.73 -9.13 -25.31
CA LYS A 86 7.32 -8.48 -26.49
C LYS A 86 6.62 -8.83 -27.80
N ASP A 87 5.80 -9.87 -27.79
CA ASP A 87 5.19 -10.40 -29.01
C ASP A 87 3.99 -9.55 -29.42
N GLY A 88 3.59 -9.65 -30.70
CA GLY A 88 2.39 -8.98 -31.17
C GLY A 88 1.15 -9.48 -30.44
N LEU A 89 0.30 -8.58 -29.96
CA LEU A 89 -0.94 -8.95 -29.26
C LEU A 89 -1.87 -9.83 -30.13
N LYS A 90 -1.78 -9.72 -31.46
CA LYS A 90 -2.54 -10.54 -32.42
C LYS A 90 -2.06 -12.00 -32.48
N ASP A 91 -0.84 -12.27 -32.01
CA ASP A 91 -0.23 -13.59 -32.05
C ASP A 91 -0.50 -14.40 -30.76
N MET A 92 -1.28 -13.84 -29.84
CA MET A 92 -1.61 -14.46 -28.56
C MET A 92 -2.66 -15.56 -28.73
N PRO A 93 -2.52 -16.70 -28.03
CA PRO A 93 -3.55 -17.74 -27.99
C PRO A 93 -4.90 -17.18 -27.55
N PHE A 94 -5.97 -17.66 -28.16
CA PHE A 94 -7.34 -17.20 -27.88
C PHE A 94 -7.71 -17.28 -26.39
N ASP A 95 -7.23 -18.32 -25.71
CA ASP A 95 -7.46 -18.57 -24.27
C ASP A 95 -6.91 -17.47 -23.37
N ILE A 96 -5.96 -16.66 -23.83
CA ILE A 96 -5.37 -15.57 -23.04
C ILE A 96 -5.48 -14.19 -23.69
N ALA A 97 -5.87 -14.12 -24.96
CA ALA A 97 -5.95 -12.87 -25.72
C ALA A 97 -7.01 -11.88 -25.17
N HIS A 98 -7.96 -12.36 -24.38
CA HIS A 98 -8.99 -11.54 -23.75
C HIS A 98 -8.53 -10.86 -22.44
N PHE A 99 -7.40 -11.29 -21.87
CA PHE A 99 -6.81 -10.63 -20.71
C PHE A 99 -6.09 -9.35 -21.12
N ARG A 100 -5.94 -8.44 -20.15
CA ARG A 100 -5.16 -7.23 -20.34
C ARG A 100 -3.67 -7.57 -20.35
N ILE A 101 -3.03 -7.37 -21.50
CA ILE A 101 -1.59 -7.61 -21.70
C ILE A 101 -0.91 -6.27 -21.97
N ILE A 102 0.20 -6.01 -21.28
CA ILE A 102 1.02 -4.80 -21.50
C ILE A 102 2.14 -5.17 -22.48
N PRO A 103 2.09 -4.68 -23.74
CA PRO A 103 3.16 -4.92 -24.69
C PRO A 103 4.39 -4.08 -24.34
N TYR A 104 5.58 -4.62 -24.59
CA TYR A 104 6.83 -3.88 -24.58
C TYR A 104 7.60 -4.11 -25.88
N GLU A 105 8.45 -3.16 -26.23
CA GLU A 105 9.26 -3.22 -27.45
C GLU A 105 10.70 -2.87 -27.10
N ASN A 106 11.67 -3.48 -27.78
CA ASN A 106 13.08 -3.19 -27.58
C ASN A 106 13.50 -1.88 -28.31
N THR A 107 12.82 -0.79 -27.95
CA THR A 107 13.08 0.56 -28.45
C THR A 107 12.96 1.57 -27.30
N ILE A 108 13.58 2.74 -27.44
CA ILE A 108 13.48 3.80 -26.40
C ILE A 108 12.02 4.23 -26.19
N ALA A 109 11.28 4.44 -27.27
CA ALA A 109 9.86 4.82 -27.19
C ALA A 109 9.00 3.69 -26.59
N GLY A 110 9.30 2.45 -26.95
CA GLY A 110 8.68 1.25 -26.39
C GLY A 110 8.86 1.14 -24.89
N LYS A 111 10.11 1.31 -24.42
CA LYS A 111 10.45 1.35 -23.00
C LYS A 111 9.62 2.38 -22.24
N VAL A 112 9.64 3.65 -22.67
CA VAL A 112 8.88 4.72 -22.01
C VAL A 112 7.38 4.42 -21.94
N LYS A 113 6.81 3.87 -23.02
CA LYS A 113 5.39 3.48 -23.07
C LYS A 113 5.08 2.35 -22.11
N PHE A 114 5.91 1.30 -22.11
CA PHE A 114 5.79 0.16 -21.19
C PHE A 114 5.87 0.62 -19.74
N GLU A 115 6.90 1.40 -19.39
CA GLU A 115 7.13 1.89 -18.03
C GLU A 115 5.94 2.70 -17.50
N LYS A 116 5.37 3.57 -18.35
CA LYS A 116 4.17 4.34 -18.02
C LYS A 116 2.96 3.44 -17.77
N GLN A 117 2.74 2.44 -18.63
CA GLN A 117 1.62 1.51 -18.50
C GLN A 117 1.74 0.60 -17.29
N LEU A 118 2.94 0.06 -17.03
CA LEU A 118 3.22 -0.77 -15.87
C LEU A 118 3.03 0.02 -14.58
N SER A 119 3.63 1.23 -14.49
CA SER A 119 3.47 2.11 -13.32
C SER A 119 2.00 2.44 -13.08
N SER A 120 1.24 2.79 -14.11
CA SER A 120 -0.19 3.09 -13.97
C SER A 120 -0.99 1.86 -13.49
N THR A 121 -0.62 0.67 -13.98
CA THR A 121 -1.26 -0.59 -13.58
C THR A 121 -0.95 -0.93 -12.12
N LEU A 122 0.31 -0.79 -11.71
CA LEU A 122 0.73 -0.96 -10.32
C LEU A 122 0.04 0.07 -9.42
N THR A 123 -0.02 1.34 -9.79
CA THR A 123 -0.77 2.36 -9.03
C THR A 123 -2.23 1.96 -8.84
N ASN A 124 -2.90 1.40 -9.84
CA ASN A 124 -4.29 0.96 -9.73
C ASN A 124 -4.47 -0.32 -8.92
N LEU A 125 -3.54 -1.28 -9.01
CA LEU A 125 -3.60 -2.52 -8.22
C LEU A 125 -3.25 -2.25 -6.75
N LEU A 126 -2.31 -1.34 -6.53
CA LEU A 126 -1.88 -0.87 -5.22
C LEU A 126 -2.71 0.31 -4.75
N SER A 127 -3.73 0.80 -5.44
CA SER A 127 -4.64 1.79 -4.85
C SER A 127 -5.62 1.12 -3.89
N ASP A 128 -5.83 -0.19 -4.03
CA ASP A 128 -6.63 -1.03 -3.12
C ASP A 128 -5.83 -1.49 -1.86
N ARG A 129 -4.97 -0.60 -1.32
CA ARG A 129 -4.03 -0.88 -0.20
C ARG A 129 -4.70 -1.34 1.09
N LYS A 130 -6.00 -1.11 1.25
CA LYS A 130 -6.75 -1.61 2.40
C LYS A 130 -6.63 -3.13 2.51
N GLU A 131 -6.52 -3.83 1.38
CA GLU A 131 -6.38 -5.28 1.37
C GLU A 131 -4.92 -5.72 1.56
N THR A 132 -3.95 -5.01 0.97
CA THR A 132 -2.50 -5.31 1.09
C THR A 132 -1.98 -5.17 2.52
N PHE A 133 -2.42 -4.15 3.26
CA PHE A 133 -1.99 -3.92 4.65
C PHE A 133 -3.03 -4.36 5.68
N LYS A 134 -4.07 -5.09 5.29
CA LYS A 134 -5.21 -5.39 6.15
C LYS A 134 -4.76 -5.98 7.48
N ASP A 135 -3.97 -7.05 7.43
CA ASP A 135 -3.52 -7.77 8.63
C ASP A 135 -2.62 -6.90 9.51
N GLU A 136 -1.75 -6.10 8.89
CA GLU A 136 -0.89 -5.14 9.61
C GLU A 136 -1.72 -4.04 10.29
N PHE A 137 -2.75 -3.53 9.60
CA PHE A 137 -3.62 -2.47 10.10
C PHE A 137 -4.49 -2.97 11.25
N GLU A 138 -5.06 -4.17 11.14
CA GLU A 138 -5.81 -4.81 12.23
C GLU A 138 -4.93 -4.98 13.47
N LEU A 139 -3.74 -5.58 13.31
CA LEU A 139 -2.81 -5.78 14.42
C LEU A 139 -2.37 -4.44 15.05
N THR A 140 -2.02 -3.46 14.21
CA THR A 140 -1.62 -2.14 14.68
C THR A 140 -2.76 -1.48 15.46
N PHE A 141 -3.97 -1.52 14.93
CA PHE A 141 -5.16 -0.97 15.57
C PHE A 141 -5.42 -1.60 16.94
N GLU A 142 -5.38 -2.94 17.04
CA GLU A 142 -5.53 -3.66 18.30
C GLU A 142 -4.45 -3.30 19.34
N ILE A 143 -3.20 -3.15 18.92
CA ILE A 143 -2.10 -2.71 19.80
C ILE A 143 -2.36 -1.30 20.36
N PHE A 144 -2.81 -0.37 19.53
CA PHE A 144 -3.08 1.00 19.99
C PHE A 144 -4.31 1.06 20.91
N LEU A 145 -5.35 0.26 20.63
CA LEU A 145 -6.51 0.13 21.53
C LEU A 145 -6.13 -0.43 22.90
N SER A 146 -5.39 -1.54 22.92
CA SER A 146 -4.98 -2.21 24.16
C SER A 146 -3.95 -1.44 24.98
N SER A 147 -3.06 -0.67 24.33
CA SER A 147 -2.02 0.11 25.02
C SER A 147 -2.49 1.48 25.54
N GLY A 148 -3.75 1.86 25.32
CA GLY A 148 -4.30 3.15 25.74
C GLY A 148 -3.79 4.34 24.92
N LYS A 149 -3.10 4.10 23.81
CA LYS A 149 -2.52 5.12 22.93
C LYS A 149 -3.49 5.56 21.84
N HIS A 150 -4.76 5.72 22.20
CA HIS A 150 -5.86 5.96 21.25
C HIS A 150 -5.68 7.24 20.44
N SER A 151 -5.03 8.25 21.03
CA SER A 151 -4.79 9.52 20.34
C SER A 151 -3.86 9.43 19.15
N ASP A 152 -2.95 8.44 19.11
CA ASP A 152 -2.13 8.23 17.93
C ASP A 152 -3.03 7.87 16.71
N LEU A 153 -4.14 7.16 16.91
CA LEU A 153 -5.05 6.73 15.85
C LEU A 153 -5.81 7.92 15.23
N PHE A 154 -6.60 8.64 16.04
CA PHE A 154 -7.36 9.79 15.52
C PHE A 154 -6.45 10.97 15.16
N GLY A 155 -5.23 11.05 15.70
CA GLY A 155 -4.25 12.06 15.30
C GLY A 155 -3.91 12.02 13.80
N LEU A 156 -3.86 10.83 13.19
CA LEU A 156 -3.66 10.69 11.74
C LEU A 156 -4.86 11.20 10.94
N ILE A 157 -6.08 10.97 11.43
CA ILE A 157 -7.31 11.51 10.84
C ILE A 157 -7.28 13.04 10.91
N GLY A 158 -6.87 13.58 12.06
CA GLY A 158 -6.67 15.02 12.26
C GLY A 158 -5.70 15.60 11.24
N LEU A 159 -4.53 14.96 11.02
CA LEU A 159 -3.57 15.37 10.00
C LEU A 159 -4.17 15.38 8.58
N LYS A 160 -5.02 14.40 8.24
CA LYS A 160 -5.69 14.35 6.92
C LYS A 160 -6.70 15.49 6.74
N LYS A 161 -7.40 15.87 7.80
CA LYS A 161 -8.44 16.92 7.77
C LYS A 161 -7.89 18.34 7.94
N TYR A 162 -6.71 18.49 8.53
CA TYR A 162 -6.13 19.79 8.87
C TYR A 162 -5.87 20.63 7.63
N LYS A 163 -6.43 21.85 7.61
CA LYS A 163 -6.20 22.83 6.54
C LYS A 163 -4.94 23.63 6.85
N GLY A 164 -3.87 23.39 6.10
CA GLY A 164 -2.58 24.05 6.27
C GLY A 164 -1.47 23.04 6.55
N THR A 165 -0.37 23.50 7.13
CA THR A 165 0.80 22.67 7.47
C THR A 165 1.02 22.67 8.97
N ILE A 166 1.47 21.53 9.50
CA ILE A 166 1.93 21.40 10.88
C ILE A 166 3.44 21.23 10.86
N ASN A 167 4.17 22.11 11.54
CA ASN A 167 5.59 21.95 11.75
C ASN A 167 5.84 20.94 12.89
N LYS A 168 6.91 20.16 12.79
CA LYS A 168 7.28 19.15 13.80
C LYS A 168 7.50 19.75 15.20
N PHE A 169 7.81 21.05 15.29
CA PHE A 169 7.99 21.77 16.54
C PHE A 169 6.69 22.37 17.11
N ASP A 170 5.60 22.36 16.35
CA ASP A 170 4.33 22.95 16.79
C ASP A 170 3.71 22.17 17.95
N ARG A 171 3.11 22.89 18.90
CA ARG A 171 2.30 22.25 19.93
C ARG A 171 1.09 21.57 19.30
N ILE A 172 0.71 20.44 19.89
CA ILE A 172 -0.45 19.67 19.46
C ILE A 172 -1.44 19.57 20.59
N HIS A 173 -2.70 19.90 20.32
CA HIS A 173 -3.85 19.49 21.11
C HIS A 173 -4.85 18.81 20.17
N MET A 174 -5.25 17.59 20.48
CA MET A 174 -6.23 16.86 19.70
C MET A 174 -7.26 16.18 20.59
N GLU A 175 -8.48 16.09 20.08
CA GLU A 175 -9.57 15.34 20.69
C GLU A 175 -10.25 14.48 19.64
N GLY A 176 -10.69 13.29 20.06
CA GLY A 176 -11.30 12.34 19.15
C GLY A 176 -11.95 11.17 19.85
N LYS A 177 -12.55 10.30 19.04
CA LYS A 177 -13.15 9.04 19.45
C LYS A 177 -12.46 7.84 18.83
N TYR A 178 -12.67 6.73 19.50
CA TYR A 178 -12.35 5.36 19.09
C TYR A 178 -13.57 4.48 19.49
N PRO A 179 -13.65 3.21 19.07
CA PRO A 179 -14.87 2.39 19.23
C PRO A 179 -15.52 2.43 20.60
N ASP A 180 -14.70 2.39 21.66
CA ASP A 180 -15.18 2.24 23.03
C ASP A 180 -15.04 3.51 23.88
N GLY A 181 -14.72 4.66 23.27
CA GLY A 181 -14.57 5.89 24.05
C GLY A 181 -14.00 7.09 23.32
N GLU A 182 -13.64 8.09 24.13
CA GLU A 182 -13.12 9.36 23.67
C GLU A 182 -11.90 9.75 24.50
N SER A 183 -10.93 10.40 23.87
CA SER A 183 -9.74 10.89 24.57
C SER A 183 -9.21 12.18 23.99
N THR A 184 -8.33 12.81 24.77
CA THR A 184 -7.65 14.05 24.44
C THR A 184 -6.15 13.84 24.58
N ASN A 185 -5.36 14.47 23.73
CA ASN A 185 -3.92 14.47 23.82
C ASN A 185 -3.41 15.91 23.68
N LYS A 186 -2.48 16.28 24.56
CA LYS A 186 -1.73 17.52 24.50
C LYS A 186 -0.25 17.19 24.51
N SER A 187 0.45 17.64 23.48
CA SER A 187 1.89 17.44 23.32
C SER A 187 2.58 18.79 23.10
N VAL A 188 3.79 18.90 23.65
CA VAL A 188 4.64 20.08 23.49
C VAL A 188 5.19 20.24 22.08
N SER A 189 5.20 19.17 21.28
CA SER A 189 5.57 19.20 19.86
C SER A 189 4.84 18.12 19.05
N ALA A 190 4.65 18.36 17.76
CA ALA A 190 4.08 17.40 16.81
C ALA A 190 5.01 16.20 16.61
N GLU A 191 6.33 16.42 16.68
CA GLU A 191 7.32 15.35 16.67
C GLU A 191 7.09 14.34 17.79
N ASN A 192 6.84 14.81 19.01
CA ASN A 192 6.54 13.92 20.13
C ASN A 192 5.18 13.24 19.96
N SER A 193 4.17 13.98 19.50
CA SER A 193 2.82 13.46 19.32
C SER A 193 2.73 12.37 18.26
N PHE A 194 3.53 12.45 17.19
CA PHE A 194 3.49 11.50 16.07
C PHE A 194 4.72 10.61 15.98
N LYS A 195 5.55 10.55 17.03
CA LYS A 195 6.80 9.79 17.06
C LYS A 195 6.59 8.31 16.70
N THR A 196 5.55 7.69 17.25
CA THR A 196 5.23 6.28 16.99
C THR A 196 4.78 6.10 15.54
N MET A 197 3.87 6.95 15.06
CA MET A 197 3.36 6.90 13.70
C MET A 197 4.44 7.13 12.64
N LYS A 198 5.46 7.96 12.93
CA LYS A 198 6.66 8.09 12.09
C LYS A 198 7.49 6.81 12.05
N LYS A 199 7.72 6.17 13.20
CA LYS A 199 8.47 4.90 13.26
C LYS A 199 7.80 3.78 12.47
N LEU A 200 6.47 3.74 12.47
CA LEU A 200 5.67 2.75 11.73
C LEU A 200 5.50 3.10 10.23
N GLY A 201 6.02 4.24 9.80
CA GLY A 201 6.00 4.68 8.40
C GLY A 201 4.67 5.29 7.94
N TYR A 202 3.75 5.63 8.86
CA TYR A 202 2.48 6.28 8.51
C TYR A 202 2.62 7.78 8.25
N ILE A 203 3.65 8.42 8.83
CA ILE A 203 3.98 9.82 8.54
C ILE A 203 5.47 9.97 8.22
N LYS A 204 5.82 11.07 7.56
CA LYS A 204 7.19 11.54 7.37
C LYS A 204 7.31 13.01 7.74
N PHE A 205 8.54 13.45 8.01
CA PHE A 205 8.87 14.87 8.11
C PHE A 205 9.63 15.29 6.86
N GLU A 206 9.12 16.30 6.17
CA GLU A 206 9.73 16.87 4.98
C GLU A 206 9.83 18.37 5.17
N ASN A 207 11.06 18.91 5.18
CA ASN A 207 11.32 20.30 5.54
C ASN A 207 10.64 20.73 6.85
N ASP A 208 10.74 19.87 7.87
CA ASP A 208 10.11 20.00 9.18
C ASP A 208 8.58 19.99 9.19
N ILE A 209 7.91 19.77 8.05
CA ILE A 209 6.46 19.65 7.97
C ILE A 209 6.06 18.19 8.17
N VAL A 210 5.05 17.97 9.01
CA VAL A 210 4.44 16.66 9.24
C VAL A 210 3.52 16.31 8.07
N MET A 211 3.81 15.21 7.38
CA MET A 211 3.00 14.75 6.23
C MET A 211 2.63 13.28 6.37
N LEU A 212 1.40 12.94 5.99
CA LEU A 212 0.99 11.55 5.82
C LEU A 212 1.77 10.92 4.67
N THR A 213 2.24 9.69 4.88
CA THR A 213 2.70 8.85 3.77
C THR A 213 1.49 8.27 3.04
N GLU A 214 1.73 7.58 1.92
CA GLU A 214 0.66 6.84 1.26
C GLU A 214 0.10 5.72 2.16
N LYS A 215 0.98 5.04 2.91
CA LYS A 215 0.59 4.04 3.93
C LYS A 215 -0.25 4.66 5.03
N GLY A 216 0.12 5.87 5.51
CA GLY A 216 -0.67 6.62 6.49
C GLY A 216 -2.06 6.99 5.98
N ASN A 217 -2.17 7.43 4.74
CA ASN A 217 -3.47 7.72 4.13
C ASN A 217 -4.37 6.49 4.06
N ALA A 218 -3.82 5.33 3.66
CA ALA A 218 -4.56 4.08 3.63
C ALA A 218 -5.01 3.63 5.03
N PHE A 219 -4.14 3.80 6.03
CA PHE A 219 -4.48 3.48 7.42
C PHE A 219 -5.57 4.40 7.96
N VAL A 220 -5.55 5.70 7.64
CA VAL A 220 -6.64 6.62 7.97
C VAL A 220 -7.98 6.13 7.42
N ASP A 221 -8.03 5.68 6.17
CA ASP A 221 -9.27 5.18 5.58
C ASP A 221 -9.75 3.85 6.19
N PHE A 222 -8.82 3.06 6.73
CA PHE A 222 -9.13 1.89 7.56
C PHE A 222 -9.70 2.31 8.93
N LEU A 223 -9.08 3.28 9.61
CA LEU A 223 -9.51 3.78 10.92
C LEU A 223 -10.91 4.39 10.90
N ILE A 224 -11.24 5.16 9.85
CA ILE A 224 -12.60 5.68 9.65
C ILE A 224 -13.63 4.53 9.55
N GLY A 225 -13.26 3.43 8.89
CA GLY A 225 -14.10 2.22 8.82
C GLY A 225 -14.23 1.48 10.15
N LYS A 226 -13.36 1.76 11.12
CA LYS A 226 -13.38 1.22 12.49
C LYS A 226 -13.99 2.20 13.50
N ASP A 227 -14.79 3.16 13.04
CA ASP A 227 -15.44 4.18 13.87
C ASP A 227 -14.50 5.07 14.70
N VAL A 228 -13.25 5.23 14.23
CA VAL A 228 -12.32 6.24 14.79
C VAL A 228 -12.58 7.57 14.12
N ASP A 229 -12.61 8.66 14.89
CA ASP A 229 -12.74 10.00 14.34
C ASP A 229 -11.96 11.03 15.15
N CYS A 230 -11.51 12.09 14.47
CA CYS A 230 -10.89 13.26 15.07
C CYS A 230 -11.89 14.41 15.07
N TYR A 231 -12.17 14.94 16.26
CA TYR A 231 -13.09 16.05 16.48
C TYR A 231 -12.37 17.39 16.36
N GLN A 232 -11.15 17.48 16.88
CA GLN A 232 -10.36 18.70 16.90
C GLN A 232 -8.87 18.38 16.75
N LEU A 233 -8.16 19.22 16.00
CA LEU A 233 -6.71 19.31 16.01
C LEU A 233 -6.30 20.78 16.04
N ASN A 234 -5.61 21.18 17.11
CA ASN A 234 -5.26 22.54 17.45
C ASN A 234 -6.49 23.47 17.43
N ASP A 235 -6.48 24.51 16.61
CA ASP A 235 -7.55 25.49 16.45
C ASP A 235 -8.67 25.02 15.50
N GLN A 236 -8.49 23.87 14.82
CA GLN A 236 -9.45 23.38 13.83
C GLN A 236 -10.37 22.31 14.41
N VAL A 237 -11.68 22.53 14.27
CA VAL A 237 -12.74 21.61 14.64
C VAL A 237 -13.32 20.97 13.38
N PHE A 238 -13.57 19.67 13.43
CA PHE A 238 -13.97 18.85 12.28
C PHE A 238 -15.38 18.23 12.40
N VAL A 239 -16.08 18.48 13.50
CA VAL A 239 -17.43 17.97 13.76
C VAL A 239 -18.38 19.09 14.15
N ASP A 240 -19.64 18.95 13.77
CA ASP A 240 -20.69 19.91 14.11
C ASP A 240 -21.05 19.84 15.61
N ASN A 241 -21.45 20.97 16.19
CA ASN A 241 -21.84 21.09 17.61
C ASN A 241 -20.76 20.56 18.59
N TYR A 242 -19.49 20.78 18.26
CA TYR A 242 -18.37 20.35 19.09
C TYR A 242 -18.42 20.98 20.48
N VAL A 243 -18.40 20.12 21.51
CA VAL A 243 -18.21 20.50 22.91
C VAL A 243 -16.93 19.82 23.41
N PRO A 244 -15.96 20.57 23.95
CA PRO A 244 -14.73 20.01 24.49
C PRO A 244 -14.98 18.88 25.51
N LEU A 245 -14.13 17.86 25.50
CA LEU A 245 -14.30 16.68 26.37
C LEU A 245 -14.34 17.02 27.86
N PHE A 246 -13.60 18.04 28.29
CA PHE A 246 -13.59 18.45 29.69
C PHE A 246 -14.93 19.04 30.14
N GLU A 247 -15.63 19.76 29.27
CA GLU A 247 -16.97 20.31 29.53
C GLU A 247 -17.99 19.17 29.61
N ARG A 248 -17.98 18.25 28.63
CA ARG A 248 -18.87 17.08 28.60
C ARG A 248 -18.74 16.17 29.82
N ARG A 249 -17.53 16.02 30.37
CA ARG A 249 -17.28 15.23 31.58
C ARG A 249 -17.68 15.97 32.86
N GLY A 250 -17.65 17.30 32.86
CA GLY A 250 -18.11 18.12 33.98
C GLY A 250 -19.61 18.02 34.22
N GLU A 251 -20.41 18.02 33.14
CA GLU A 251 -21.88 17.92 33.22
C GLU A 251 -22.38 16.57 33.76
N LYS A 252 -21.70 15.47 33.41
CA LYS A 252 -22.06 14.10 33.89
C LYS A 252 -21.83 13.87 35.38
N ASN A 253 -21.02 14.71 36.05
CA ASN A 253 -20.76 14.59 37.49
C ASN A 253 -21.73 15.42 38.35
N HIS A 254 -22.70 16.10 37.73
CA HIS A 254 -23.70 16.94 38.42
C HIS A 254 -25.15 16.47 38.16
N SER A 255 -25.33 15.27 37.59
CA SER A 255 -26.61 14.58 37.42
C SER A 255 -26.63 13.28 38.21
#